data_AF-A0A0C3FCB7-F1
#
_entry.id   AF-A0A0C3FCB7-F1
#
_cell.length_a   1.000
_cell.length_b   1.000
_cell.length_c   1.000
_cell.angle_alpha   90.00
_cell.angle_beta   90.00
_cell.angle_gamma   90.00
#
_symmetry.space_group_name_H-M   'P 1'
#
loop_
_entity.id
_entity.type
_entity.pdbx_description
1 polymer ?
#
loop_
_entity_poly.entity_id
_entity_poly.type
_entity_poly.pdbx_seq_one_letter_code
_entity_poly.pdbx_strand_id
1 'polypeptide(L)'
;MVWVSNRTPLEIVVSITNKSGGSSADFTILPAIPYGNGIAEAEKWEHNHWTRKDTETLKVTAGGKDAKFEVQKDDRVNIYVDTYEIFTSQTTYF
;
A
#
# COMPACT_ATOMS: atom_id res chain seq x y z
N MET A 1 0.76 3.93 11.42
CA MET A 1 1.28 4.11 10.06
C MET A 1 0.84 2.96 9.19
N VAL A 2 0.29 3.24 8.02
CA VAL A 2 0.08 2.21 6.99
C VAL A 2 1.39 1.97 6.27
N TRP A 3 1.75 0.72 5.98
CA TRP A 3 2.84 0.38 5.08
C TRP A 3 2.31 -0.40 3.88
N VAL A 4 2.78 -0.08 2.67
CA VAL A 4 2.45 -0.83 1.46
C VAL A 4 3.73 -1.31 0.77
N SER A 5 3.77 -2.61 0.51
CA SER A 5 4.85 -3.33 -0.15
C SER A 5 4.41 -3.76 -1.54
N ASN A 6 5.11 -3.31 -2.57
CA ASN A 6 4.83 -3.70 -3.95
C ASN A 6 5.57 -5.00 -4.29
N ARG A 7 4.82 -6.11 -4.36
CA ARG A 7 5.23 -7.46 -4.78
C ARG A 7 4.73 -7.75 -6.21
N THR A 8 4.76 -6.74 -7.07
CA THR A 8 4.47 -6.84 -8.51
C THR A 8 5.71 -6.41 -9.33
N PRO A 9 5.84 -6.82 -10.60
CA PRO A 9 6.97 -6.46 -11.45
C PRO A 9 6.92 -5.03 -12.01
N LEU A 10 5.85 -4.28 -11.75
CA LEU A 10 5.62 -2.93 -12.26
C LEU A 10 5.40 -1.96 -11.10
N GLU A 11 5.51 -0.66 -11.35
CA GLU A 11 5.01 0.34 -10.40
C GLU A 11 3.50 0.19 -10.18
N ILE A 12 3.06 0.50 -8.96
CA ILE A 12 1.64 0.58 -8.60
C ILE A 12 1.32 1.98 -8.12
N VAL A 13 0.09 2.45 -8.38
CA VAL A 13 -0.43 3.70 -7.83
C VAL A 13 -1.40 3.36 -6.71
N VAL A 14 -1.15 3.88 -5.51
CA VAL A 14 -2.02 3.75 -4.35
C VAL A 14 -2.70 5.09 -4.08
N SER A 15 -4.00 5.17 -4.39
CA SER A 15 -4.85 6.33 -4.11
C SER A 15 -5.62 6.13 -2.81
N ILE A 16 -5.44 7.06 -1.87
CA ILE A 16 -6.16 7.04 -0.59
C ILE A 16 -7.47 7.83 -0.71
N THR A 17 -8.60 7.15 -0.56
CA THR A 17 -9.90 7.82 -0.45
C THR A 17 -10.20 8.07 1.02
N ASN A 18 -10.06 9.32 1.45
CA ASN A 18 -10.20 9.70 2.85
C ASN A 18 -11.68 9.79 3.27
N LYS A 19 -12.08 9.10 4.36
CA LYS A 19 -13.47 9.07 4.86
C LYS A 19 -13.76 10.14 5.93
N SER A 20 -12.78 10.55 6.74
CA SER A 20 -13.00 11.35 7.96
C SER A 20 -12.29 12.72 7.99
N GLY A 21 -11.57 13.09 6.92
CA GLY A 21 -10.96 14.42 6.77
C GLY A 21 -9.45 14.41 6.88
N GLY A 22 -8.80 14.36 5.72
CA GLY A 22 -7.36 14.41 5.52
C GLY A 22 -7.06 14.50 4.03
N SER A 23 -5.82 14.78 3.64
CA SER A 23 -5.45 14.85 2.24
C SER A 23 -5.67 13.50 1.55
N SER A 24 -6.43 13.47 0.47
CA SER A 24 -6.29 12.44 -0.55
C SER A 24 -4.92 12.60 -1.20
N ALA A 25 -4.16 11.51 -1.27
CA ALA A 25 -2.85 11.49 -1.90
C ALA A 25 -2.68 10.19 -2.68
N ASP A 26 -1.98 10.31 -3.81
CA ASP A 26 -1.58 9.21 -4.67
C ASP A 26 -0.09 8.93 -4.44
N PHE A 27 0.24 7.67 -4.18
CA PHE A 27 1.61 7.20 -3.96
C PHE A 27 2.00 6.23 -5.06
N THR A 28 3.05 6.57 -5.82
CA THR A 28 3.70 5.63 -6.74
C THR A 28 4.66 4.75 -5.94
N ILE A 29 4.38 3.45 -5.88
CA ILE A 29 5.20 2.48 -5.14
C ILE A 29 5.91 1.58 -6.14
N LEU A 30 7.24 1.64 -6.11
CA LEU A 30 8.12 0.89 -7.01
C LEU A 30 8.28 -0.57 -6.53
N PRO A 31 8.58 -1.53 -7.44
CA PRO A 31 8.79 -2.93 -7.08
C PRO A 31 9.80 -3.14 -5.95
N ALA A 32 9.39 -3.87 -4.91
CA ALA A 32 10.24 -4.17 -3.74
C ALA A 32 10.95 -5.53 -3.82
N ILE A 33 10.72 -6.30 -4.90
CA ILE A 33 11.41 -7.57 -5.20
C ILE A 33 11.87 -7.51 -6.67
N PRO A 34 13.09 -7.97 -6.99
CA PRO A 34 13.54 -8.07 -8.38
C PRO A 34 12.81 -9.21 -9.08
N TYR A 35 11.84 -8.87 -9.94
CA TYR A 35 11.18 -9.83 -10.82
C TYR A 35 12.00 -9.97 -12.11
N GLY A 36 12.78 -11.04 -12.21
CA GLY A 36 13.66 -11.29 -13.36
C GLY A 36 14.76 -10.23 -13.47
N ASN A 37 14.81 -9.54 -14.63
CA ASN A 37 15.77 -8.45 -14.88
C ASN A 37 15.25 -7.06 -14.45
N GLY A 38 14.14 -6.99 -13.72
CA GLY A 38 13.55 -5.73 -13.26
C GLY A 38 14.36 -5.04 -12.16
N ILE A 39 14.30 -3.70 -12.12
CA ILE A 39 14.87 -2.91 -11.03
C ILE A 39 13.95 -3.04 -9.81
N ALA A 40 14.51 -3.49 -8.70
CA ALA A 40 13.87 -3.40 -7.39
C ALA A 40 14.43 -2.21 -6.62
N GLU A 41 13.54 -1.42 -6.05
CA GLU A 41 13.90 -0.33 -5.14
C GLU A 41 13.73 -0.78 -3.70
N ALA A 42 14.65 -0.35 -2.83
CA ALA A 42 14.46 -0.52 -1.39
C ALA A 42 13.20 0.26 -0.97
N GLU A 43 12.36 -0.35 -0.15
CA GLU A 43 11.16 0.32 0.36
C GLU A 43 11.57 1.52 1.23
N LYS A 44 11.08 2.70 0.89
CA LYS A 44 11.43 3.96 1.56
C LYS A 44 10.20 4.55 2.22
N TRP A 45 10.40 5.15 3.39
CA TRP A 45 9.36 5.85 4.13
C TRP A 45 8.59 6.80 3.20
N GLU A 46 9.25 7.75 2.55
CA GLU A 46 8.67 8.74 1.62
C GLU A 46 7.71 8.21 0.52
N HIS A 47 7.81 6.93 0.12
CA HIS A 47 6.94 6.34 -0.92
C HIS A 47 6.02 5.20 -0.42
N ASN A 48 6.44 4.43 0.59
CA ASN A 48 5.76 3.20 1.00
C ASN A 48 4.81 3.37 2.20
N HIS A 49 4.72 4.56 2.80
CA HIS A 49 3.92 4.78 4.02
C HIS A 49 3.09 6.06 4.01
N TRP A 50 2.10 6.10 4.90
CA TRP A 50 1.53 7.33 5.41
C TRP A 50 1.01 7.16 6.85
N THR A 51 0.82 8.29 7.52
CA THR A 51 0.14 8.36 8.82
C THR A 51 -1.32 8.74 8.62
N ARG A 52 -2.20 8.12 9.40
CA ARG A 52 -3.64 8.42 9.43
C ARG A 52 -4.19 8.29 10.84
N LYS A 53 -5.48 8.61 10.96
CA LYS A 53 -6.21 8.60 12.23
C LYS A 53 -7.20 7.44 12.32
N ASP A 54 -7.97 7.20 11.26
CA ASP A 54 -9.06 6.21 11.22
C ASP A 54 -8.85 5.14 10.12
N THR A 55 -9.87 4.31 9.89
CA THR A 55 -9.96 3.38 8.75
C THR A 55 -10.18 4.15 7.44
N GLU A 56 -9.42 3.81 6.40
CA GLU A 56 -9.54 4.41 5.07
C GLU A 56 -9.74 3.33 3.98
N THR A 57 -10.29 3.74 2.84
CA THR A 57 -10.36 2.89 1.64
C THR A 57 -9.18 3.20 0.73
N LEU A 58 -8.40 2.17 0.43
CA LEU A 58 -7.29 2.24 -0.53
C LEU A 58 -7.81 1.76 -1.87
N LYS A 59 -7.48 2.52 -2.91
CA LYS A 59 -7.56 2.05 -4.30
C LYS A 59 -6.14 1.80 -4.77
N VAL A 60 -5.87 0.60 -5.29
CA VAL A 60 -4.58 0.26 -5.87
C VAL A 60 -4.78 -0.02 -7.35
N THR A 61 -4.03 0.68 -8.21
CA THR A 61 -3.99 0.42 -9.64
C THR A 61 -2.64 -0.23 -10.00
N ALA A 62 -2.69 -1.45 -10.54
CA ALA A 62 -1.52 -2.25 -10.92
C ALA A 62 -1.75 -2.86 -12.31
N GLY A 63 -0.87 -2.56 -13.28
CA GLY A 63 -0.98 -3.08 -14.65
C GLY A 63 -2.32 -2.80 -15.35
N GLY A 64 -3.00 -1.70 -14.99
CA GLY A 64 -4.33 -1.35 -15.49
C GLY A 64 -5.51 -2.04 -14.78
N LYS A 65 -5.27 -2.89 -13.78
CA LYS A 65 -6.31 -3.46 -12.90
C LYS A 65 -6.47 -2.59 -11.65
N ASP A 66 -7.72 -2.43 -11.19
CA ASP A 66 -8.06 -1.72 -9.96
C ASP A 66 -8.48 -2.70 -8.86
N ALA A 67 -7.84 -2.61 -7.69
CA ALA A 67 -8.29 -3.22 -6.45
C ALA A 67 -8.77 -2.15 -5.45
N LYS A 68 -9.77 -2.46 -4.62
CA LYS A 68 -10.25 -1.59 -3.54
C LYS A 68 -10.48 -2.39 -2.26
N PHE A 69 -9.98 -1.89 -1.14
CA PHE A 69 -10.11 -2.53 0.17
C PHE A 69 -9.96 -1.52 1.30
N GLU A 70 -10.44 -1.87 2.49
CA GLU A 70 -10.28 -1.07 3.70
C GLU A 70 -9.08 -1.54 4.51
N VAL A 71 -8.43 -0.62 5.22
CA VAL A 71 -7.28 -0.89 6.10
C VAL A 71 -7.33 0.01 7.32
N GLN A 72 -6.83 -0.50 8.45
CA GLN A 72 -6.79 0.14 9.75
C GLN A 72 -5.43 0.79 10.05
N LYS A 73 -5.39 1.66 11.06
CA LYS A 73 -4.15 2.28 11.53
C LYS A 73 -3.15 1.20 11.94
N ASP A 74 -1.91 1.33 11.47
CA ASP A 74 -0.78 0.40 11.74
C ASP A 74 -0.74 -0.89 10.88
N ASP A 75 -1.72 -1.11 9.99
CA ASP A 75 -1.71 -2.23 9.02
C ASP A 75 -0.52 -2.18 8.04
N ARG A 76 -0.08 -3.37 7.63
CA ARG A 76 0.85 -3.55 6.49
C ARG A 76 0.16 -4.30 5.37
N VAL A 77 0.40 -3.88 4.13
CA VAL A 77 -0.23 -4.45 2.93
C VAL A 77 0.84 -4.95 1.97
N ASN A 78 0.75 -6.21 1.53
CA ASN A 78 1.48 -6.68 0.35
C ASN A 78 0.55 -6.63 -0.87
N ILE A 79 1.01 -6.05 -1.98
CA ILE A 79 0.29 -6.01 -3.26
C ILE A 79 0.97 -6.96 -4.25
N TYR A 80 0.22 -7.93 -4.76
CA TYR A 80 0.65 -8.85 -5.82
C TYR A 80 -0.13 -8.55 -7.11
N VAL A 81 0.25 -9.18 -8.22
CA VAL A 81 -0.30 -8.90 -9.56
C VAL A 81 -1.83 -9.07 -9.63
N ASP A 82 -2.36 -10.07 -8.90
CA ASP A 82 -3.78 -10.47 -8.94
C ASP A 82 -4.44 -10.53 -7.54
N THR A 83 -3.71 -10.20 -6.47
CA THR A 83 -4.20 -10.31 -5.08
C THR A 83 -3.48 -9.34 -4.15
N TYR A 84 -3.96 -9.20 -2.91
CA TYR A 84 -3.33 -8.43 -1.85
C TYR A 84 -3.45 -9.17 -0.52
N GLU A 85 -2.52 -8.92 0.40
CA GLU A 85 -2.56 -9.42 1.78
C GLU A 85 -2.54 -8.24 2.74
N ILE A 86 -3.39 -8.27 3.77
CA ILE A 86 -3.40 -7.26 4.84
C ILE A 86 -2.98 -7.94 6.13
N PHE A 87 -1.81 -7.55 6.64
CA PHE A 87 -1.33 -7.90 7.97
C PHE A 87 -1.87 -6.84 8.92
N THR A 88 -2.99 -7.17 9.57
CA THR A 88 -3.61 -6.27 10.54
C THR A 88 -2.69 -6.06 11.73
N SER A 89 -2.55 -4.82 12.15
CA SER A 89 -1.87 -4.53 13.41
C SER A 89 -2.73 -5.05 14.56
N GLN A 90 -2.39 -6.21 15.11
CA GLN A 90 -2.93 -6.62 16.41
C GLN A 90 -2.55 -5.56 17.43
N THR A 91 -3.55 -4.89 18.01
CA THR A 91 -3.37 -4.06 19.20
C THR A 91 -3.07 -4.98 20.38
N THR A 92 -1.83 -5.43 20.49
CA THR A 92 -1.34 -6.19 21.64
C THR A 92 -1.27 -5.24 22.83
N TYR A 93 -2.33 -5.23 23.63
CA TYR A 93 -2.30 -4.65 24.96
C TYR A 93 -1.29 -5.47 25.80
N PHE A 94 -0.20 -4.82 26.22
CA PHE A 94 0.75 -5.31 27.21
C PHE A 94 0.43 -4.71 28.58
#